data_AF-A0A0N0ASM6-F1
#
_entry.id   AF-A0A0N0ASM6-F1
#
_cell.length_a   1.000
_cell.length_b   1.000
_cell.length_c   1.000
_cell.angle_alpha   90.00
_cell.angle_beta   90.00
_cell.angle_gamma   90.00
#
_symmetry.space_group_name_H-M   'P 1'
#
loop_
_entity.id
_entity.type
_entity.pdbx_description
1 polymer ?
#
loop_
_entity_poly.entity_id
_entity_poly.type
_entity_poly.pdbx_seq_one_letter_code
_entity_poly.pdbx_strand_id
1 'polypeptide(L)'
;MSGGPVLGGSARWSRLFGPIGVFLALFGVLNFAELPLGWKDRQQQVGRYLDATLDVGPDWVLPVIWVVKLVELVLGLLAVAAVLRRSTRWLAAAVVGWLAWFTAFAAMDVWAADRAELQEHTVYFVMFAVLLGLIFVVSAVEQVLASRA
;
A
#
# COMPACT_ATOMS: atom_id res chain seq x y z
N MET A 1 -28.71 1.16 -19.26
CA MET A 1 -28.22 0.98 -17.88
C MET A 1 -26.70 1.14 -17.90
N SER A 2 -26.20 2.36 -17.74
CA SER A 2 -24.76 2.63 -17.76
C SER A 2 -24.19 2.29 -16.38
N GLY A 3 -23.54 1.14 -16.28
CA GLY A 3 -22.79 0.71 -15.09
C GLY A 3 -21.64 1.67 -14.85
N GLY A 4 -21.83 2.64 -13.95
CA GLY A 4 -20.76 3.51 -13.49
C GLY A 4 -19.64 2.68 -12.86
N PRO A 5 -18.37 3.15 -12.93
CA PRO A 5 -17.23 2.41 -12.40
C PRO A 5 -17.41 2.03 -10.93
N VAL A 6 -17.16 0.76 -10.60
CA VAL A 6 -17.34 0.17 -9.25
C VAL A 6 -16.54 0.92 -8.17
N LEU A 7 -15.39 1.49 -8.54
CA LEU A 7 -14.52 2.29 -7.68
C LEU A 7 -14.56 3.80 -8.03
N GLY A 8 -15.55 4.23 -8.82
CA GLY A 8 -15.76 5.61 -9.24
C GLY A 8 -16.39 6.50 -8.17
N GLY A 9 -16.58 7.79 -8.49
CA GLY A 9 -17.07 8.82 -7.56
C GLY A 9 -18.45 8.59 -6.93
N SER A 10 -19.16 7.53 -7.33
CA SER A 10 -20.46 7.10 -6.79
C SER A 10 -20.38 5.92 -5.82
N ALA A 11 -19.21 5.34 -5.57
CA ALA A 11 -19.07 4.21 -4.65
C ALA A 11 -19.37 4.64 -3.20
N ARG A 12 -20.41 4.05 -2.61
CA ARG A 12 -20.83 4.34 -1.25
C ARG A 12 -19.85 3.74 -0.24
N TRP A 13 -19.75 4.38 0.92
CA TRP A 13 -18.98 3.84 2.04
C TRP A 13 -19.74 2.72 2.74
N SER A 14 -19.15 1.52 2.73
CA SER A 14 -19.64 0.38 3.50
C SER A 14 -19.10 0.42 4.94
N ARG A 15 -19.88 -0.08 5.91
CA ARG A 15 -19.36 -0.30 7.28
C ARG A 15 -18.21 -1.31 7.32
N LEU A 16 -18.18 -2.24 6.36
CA LEU A 16 -17.11 -3.24 6.22
C LEU A 16 -15.75 -2.62 5.87
N PHE A 17 -15.73 -1.38 5.38
CA PHE A 17 -14.50 -0.66 5.05
C PHE A 17 -13.82 -0.01 6.26
N GLY A 18 -14.51 0.11 7.39
CA GLY A 18 -13.97 0.68 8.62
C GLY A 18 -12.70 -0.05 9.10
N PRO A 19 -12.77 -1.37 9.35
CA PRO A 19 -11.60 -2.15 9.77
C PRO A 19 -10.43 -2.09 8.78
N ILE A 20 -10.71 -2.14 7.47
CA ILE A 20 -9.68 -2.05 6.43
C ILE A 20 -8.98 -0.70 6.50
N GLY A 21 -9.73 0.40 6.56
CA GLY A 21 -9.16 1.74 6.64
C GLY A 21 -8.36 1.98 7.92
N VAL A 22 -8.83 1.48 9.07
CA VAL A 22 -8.08 1.58 10.35
C VAL A 22 -6.80 0.77 10.29
N PHE A 23 -6.85 -0.47 9.78
CA PHE A 23 -5.66 -1.29 9.57
C PHE A 23 -4.63 -0.57 8.71
N LEU A 24 -5.03 -0.03 7.55
CA LEU A 24 -4.12 0.68 6.64
C LEU A 24 -3.51 1.94 7.26
N ALA A 25 -4.32 2.69 8.02
CA ALA A 25 -3.85 3.88 8.73
C ALA A 25 -2.79 3.52 9.77
N LEU A 26 -3.05 2.50 10.60
CA LEU A 26 -2.10 2.02 11.59
C LEU A 26 -0.84 1.46 10.92
N PHE A 27 -1.00 0.62 9.90
CA PHE A 27 0.11 0.03 9.16
C PHE A 27 1.06 1.10 8.59
N GLY A 28 0.52 2.11 7.90
CA GLY A 28 1.35 3.17 7.33
C GLY A 28 2.02 4.08 8.36
N VAL A 29 1.28 4.45 9.43
CA VAL A 29 1.84 5.30 10.50
C VAL A 29 2.91 4.55 11.30
N LEU A 30 2.70 3.26 11.59
CA LEU A 30 3.66 2.43 12.32
C LEU A 30 4.90 2.14 11.47
N ASN A 31 4.76 1.81 10.19
CA ASN A 31 5.91 1.66 9.29
C ASN A 31 6.78 2.92 9.24
N PHE A 32 6.17 4.10 9.27
CA PHE A 32 6.93 5.34 9.39
C PHE A 32 7.57 5.49 10.78
N ALA A 33 6.83 5.21 11.85
CA ALA A 33 7.31 5.35 13.23
C ALA A 33 8.42 4.35 13.61
N GLU A 34 8.50 3.21 12.93
CA GLU A 34 9.56 2.20 13.11
C GLU A 34 10.94 2.67 12.61
N LEU A 35 11.06 3.88 12.06
CA LEU A 35 12.33 4.49 11.62
C LEU A 35 13.56 4.23 12.52
N PRO A 36 13.49 4.29 13.87
CA PRO A 36 14.64 3.99 14.73
C PRO A 36 14.96 2.50 14.85
N LEU A 37 13.96 1.64 14.68
CA LEU A 37 14.03 0.19 14.85
C LEU A 37 14.44 -0.45 13.52
N GLY A 38 15.58 -1.13 13.48
CA GLY A 38 16.08 -1.75 12.24
C GLY A 38 16.68 -0.76 11.23
N TRP A 39 17.03 0.47 11.65
CA TRP A 39 17.63 1.48 10.77
C TRP A 39 18.86 0.97 9.99
N LYS A 40 19.71 0.17 10.65
CA LYS A 40 20.87 -0.45 10.01
C LYS A 40 20.47 -1.48 8.96
N ASP A 41 19.46 -2.30 9.25
CA ASP A 41 18.96 -3.32 8.33
C ASP A 41 18.36 -2.65 7.09
N ARG A 42 17.64 -1.54 7.26
CA ARG A 42 17.12 -0.73 6.15
C ARG A 42 18.23 -0.11 5.29
N GLN A 43 19.32 0.38 5.90
CA GLN A 43 20.49 0.85 5.14
C GLN A 43 21.14 -0.26 4.33
N GLN A 44 21.29 -1.45 4.91
CA GLN A 44 21.85 -2.61 4.22
C GLN A 44 20.95 -3.09 3.08
N GLN A 45 19.63 -3.15 3.32
CA GLN A 45 18.64 -3.52 2.31
C GLN A 45 18.65 -2.55 1.13
N VAL A 46 18.55 -1.24 1.39
CA VAL A 46 18.58 -0.23 0.33
C VAL A 46 19.92 -0.20 -0.40
N GLY A 47 21.04 -0.35 0.31
CA GLY A 47 22.36 -0.48 -0.31
C GLY A 47 22.40 -1.63 -1.32
N ARG A 48 21.92 -2.82 -0.93
CA ARG A 48 21.83 -3.99 -1.82
C ARG A 48 20.97 -3.73 -3.05
N TYR A 49 19.83 -3.05 -2.90
CA TYR A 49 19.00 -2.70 -4.06
C TYR A 49 19.70 -1.74 -5.01
N LEU A 50 20.33 -0.69 -4.49
CA LEU A 50 21.02 0.29 -5.32
C LEU A 50 22.18 -0.33 -6.08
N ASP A 51 22.99 -1.16 -5.41
CA ASP A 51 24.08 -1.89 -6.04
C ASP A 51 23.57 -2.87 -7.12
N ALA A 52 22.45 -3.54 -6.87
CA ALA A 52 21.89 -4.53 -7.81
C ALA A 52 21.18 -3.90 -9.01
N THR A 53 20.70 -2.65 -8.92
CA THR A 53 19.80 -2.06 -9.92
C THR A 53 20.34 -0.82 -10.63
N LEU A 54 21.05 0.06 -9.92
CA LEU A 54 21.38 1.40 -10.40
C LEU A 54 22.88 1.71 -10.37
N ASP A 55 23.68 0.98 -9.60
CA ASP A 55 25.14 1.18 -9.45
C ASP A 55 25.53 2.63 -9.07
N VAL A 56 24.72 3.26 -8.22
CA VAL A 56 24.83 4.69 -7.85
C VAL A 56 25.71 4.96 -6.63
N GLY A 57 26.23 3.91 -5.98
CA GLY A 57 27.10 4.02 -4.81
C GLY A 57 26.38 4.37 -3.48
N PRO A 58 27.12 4.36 -2.36
CA PRO A 58 26.55 4.39 -1.00
C PRO A 58 25.92 5.73 -0.60
N ASP A 59 26.30 6.83 -1.25
CA ASP A 59 25.82 8.18 -0.92
C ASP A 59 24.30 8.34 -1.16
N TRP A 60 23.72 7.48 -2.00
CA TRP A 60 22.29 7.50 -2.32
C TRP A 60 21.43 6.69 -1.35
N VAL A 61 22.02 5.90 -0.45
CA VAL A 61 21.27 5.04 0.49
C VAL A 61 20.34 5.87 1.38
N LEU A 62 20.87 6.91 2.03
CA LEU A 62 20.08 7.74 2.95
C LEU A 62 18.97 8.55 2.25
N PRO A 63 19.24 9.25 1.13
CA PRO A 63 18.18 9.91 0.35
C PRO A 63 17.05 8.96 -0.04
N VAL A 64 17.37 7.76 -0.52
CA VAL A 64 16.38 6.78 -0.97
C VAL A 64 15.53 6.29 0.20
N ILE A 65 16.12 6.01 1.37
CA ILE A 65 15.36 5.63 2.57
C ILE A 65 14.36 6.72 2.96
N TRP A 66 14.75 8.00 2.91
CA TRP A 66 13.85 9.10 3.23
C TRP A 66 12.69 9.21 2.23
N VAL A 67 12.95 9.01 0.93
CA VAL A 67 11.89 8.95 -0.09
C VAL A 67 10.94 7.79 0.19
N VAL A 68 11.46 6.60 0.49
CA VAL A 68 10.67 5.42 0.87
C VAL A 68 9.76 5.73 2.05
N LYS A 69 10.31 6.30 3.13
CA LYS A 69 9.54 6.66 4.33
C LYS A 69 8.51 7.74 4.07
N LEU A 70 8.82 8.71 3.22
CA LEU A 70 7.85 9.74 2.84
C LEU A 70 6.66 9.14 2.07
N VAL A 71 6.91 8.19 1.16
CA VAL A 71 5.84 7.50 0.44
C VAL A 71 4.98 6.68 1.41
N GLU A 72 5.59 5.91 2.31
CA GLU A 72 4.86 5.13 3.34
C GLU A 72 3.96 6.02 4.21
N LEU A 73 4.49 7.17 4.65
CA LEU A 73 3.73 8.15 5.42
C LEU A 73 2.55 8.70 4.61
N VAL A 74 2.78 9.10 3.35
CA VAL A 74 1.71 9.60 2.48
C VAL A 74 0.62 8.54 2.31
N LEU A 75 0.97 7.28 2.05
CA LEU A 75 0.01 6.19 1.93
C LEU A 75 -0.78 5.96 3.23
N GLY A 76 -0.11 6.04 4.40
CA GLY A 76 -0.77 6.00 5.70
C GLY A 76 -1.76 7.15 5.91
N LEU A 77 -1.36 8.38 5.55
CA LEU A 77 -2.22 9.56 5.63
C LEU A 77 -3.41 9.51 4.66
N LEU A 78 -3.25 8.90 3.48
CA LEU A 78 -4.35 8.65 2.55
C LEU A 78 -5.39 7.71 3.18
N ALA A 79 -4.95 6.67 3.89
CA ALA A 79 -5.84 5.77 4.61
C ALA A 79 -6.58 6.48 5.76
N VAL A 80 -5.87 7.32 6.52
CA VAL A 80 -6.50 8.18 7.55
C VAL A 80 -7.57 9.07 6.92
N ALA A 81 -7.24 9.76 5.84
CA ALA A 81 -8.15 10.62 5.10
C ALA A 81 -9.38 9.85 4.58
N ALA A 82 -9.19 8.61 4.12
CA ALA A 82 -10.27 7.75 3.66
C ALA A 82 -11.26 7.41 4.78
N VAL A 83 -10.77 7.07 5.97
CA VAL A 83 -11.60 6.77 7.14
C VAL A 83 -12.37 8.01 7.60
N LEU A 84 -11.69 9.15 7.76
CA LEU A 84 -12.31 10.39 8.24
C LEU A 84 -13.37 10.92 7.27
N ARG A 85 -13.08 10.87 5.96
CA ARG A 85 -14.00 11.32 4.90
C ARG A 85 -15.04 10.26 4.54
N ARG A 86 -14.93 9.04 5.09
CA ARG A 86 -15.72 7.87 4.68
C ARG A 86 -15.77 7.74 3.16
N SER A 87 -14.59 7.69 2.52
CA SER A 87 -14.50 7.69 1.06
C SER A 87 -13.85 6.42 0.53
N THR A 88 -14.65 5.62 -0.17
CA THR A 88 -14.21 4.38 -0.84
C THR A 88 -13.13 4.66 -1.88
N ARG A 89 -13.19 5.82 -2.57
CA ARG A 89 -12.17 6.25 -3.53
C ARG A 89 -10.80 6.43 -2.88
N TRP A 90 -10.74 7.16 -1.76
CA TRP A 90 -9.48 7.38 -1.04
C TRP A 90 -8.94 6.08 -0.43
N LEU A 91 -9.84 5.20 0.04
CA LEU A 91 -9.46 3.90 0.56
C LEU A 91 -8.84 3.02 -0.53
N ALA A 92 -9.51 2.92 -1.68
CA ALA A 92 -9.00 2.18 -2.83
C ALA A 92 -7.66 2.76 -3.33
N ALA A 93 -7.53 4.09 -3.37
CA ALA A 93 -6.27 4.74 -3.74
C ALA A 93 -5.13 4.38 -2.78
N ALA A 94 -5.38 4.37 -1.46
CA ALA A 94 -4.39 3.95 -0.48
C ALA A 94 -3.98 2.48 -0.67
N VAL A 95 -4.95 1.57 -0.86
CA VAL A 95 -4.66 0.14 -1.09
C VAL A 95 -3.89 -0.09 -2.39
N VAL A 96 -4.29 0.57 -3.49
CA VAL A 96 -3.57 0.49 -4.77
C VAL A 96 -2.15 1.02 -4.63
N GLY A 97 -1.97 2.13 -3.90
CA GLY A 97 -0.65 2.67 -3.61
C GLY A 97 0.24 1.67 -2.88
N TRP A 98 -0.25 1.03 -1.82
CA TRP A 98 0.48 -0.03 -1.13
C TRP A 98 0.75 -1.25 -2.02
N LEU A 99 -0.21 -1.65 -2.85
CA LEU A 99 -0.03 -2.78 -3.77
C LEU A 99 1.09 -2.51 -4.78
N ALA A 100 1.11 -1.31 -5.36
CA ALA A 100 2.17 -0.88 -6.28
C ALA A 100 3.52 -0.80 -5.56
N TRP A 101 3.53 -0.31 -4.31
CA TRP A 101 4.72 -0.23 -3.47
C TRP A 101 5.36 -1.60 -3.24
N PHE A 102 4.58 -2.59 -2.80
CA PHE A 102 5.11 -3.94 -2.57
C PHE A 102 5.42 -4.69 -3.88
N THR A 103 4.79 -4.32 -4.99
CA THR A 103 5.20 -4.84 -6.31
C THR A 103 6.60 -4.35 -6.69
N ALA A 104 6.88 -3.07 -6.46
CA ALA A 104 8.20 -2.50 -6.73
C ALA A 104 9.27 -3.15 -5.83
N PHE A 105 8.99 -3.32 -4.54
CA PHE A 105 9.91 -4.02 -3.63
C PHE A 105 10.15 -5.48 -4.01
N ALA A 106 9.10 -6.24 -4.29
CA ALA A 106 9.26 -7.64 -4.73
C ALA A 106 10.09 -7.76 -6.02
N ALA A 107 9.95 -6.82 -6.97
CA ALA A 107 10.78 -6.79 -8.16
C ALA A 107 12.26 -6.51 -7.82
N MET A 108 12.53 -5.58 -6.90
CA MET A 108 13.88 -5.30 -6.42
C MET A 108 14.49 -6.49 -5.68
N ASP A 109 13.71 -7.24 -4.90
CA ASP A 109 14.19 -8.45 -4.22
C ASP A 109 14.61 -9.54 -5.19
N VAL A 110 13.87 -9.71 -6.28
CA VAL A 110 14.24 -10.65 -7.35
C VAL A 110 15.59 -10.27 -7.96
N TRP A 111 15.80 -8.98 -8.25
CA TRP A 111 17.07 -8.49 -8.79
C TRP A 111 18.23 -8.60 -7.79
N ALA A 112 18.00 -8.28 -6.53
CA ALA A 112 18.99 -8.40 -5.46
C ALA A 112 19.19 -9.85 -4.96
N ALA A 113 18.44 -10.81 -5.51
CA ALA A 113 18.41 -12.21 -5.08
C ALA A 113 18.12 -12.39 -3.57
N ASP A 114 17.35 -11.48 -2.96
CA ASP A 114 16.97 -11.54 -1.56
C ASP A 114 15.69 -12.35 -1.37
N ARG A 115 15.85 -13.63 -1.02
CA ARG A 115 14.71 -14.54 -0.85
C ARG A 115 13.89 -14.26 0.40
N ALA A 116 14.52 -13.74 1.45
CA ALA A 116 13.84 -13.49 2.72
C ALA A 116 12.89 -12.28 2.55
N GLU A 117 13.42 -11.18 2.02
CA GLU A 117 12.63 -9.98 1.72
C GLU A 117 11.58 -10.25 0.64
N LEU A 118 11.92 -11.04 -0.41
CA LEU A 118 10.94 -11.43 -1.43
C LEU A 118 9.72 -12.12 -0.83
N GLN A 119 9.93 -13.03 0.13
CA GLN A 119 8.84 -13.72 0.79
C GLN A 119 7.97 -12.73 1.58
N GLU A 120 8.59 -11.85 2.36
CA GLU A 120 7.89 -10.84 3.16
C GLU A 120 7.07 -9.87 2.27
N HIS A 121 7.71 -9.28 1.26
CA HIS A 121 7.05 -8.36 0.35
C HIS A 121 5.96 -9.03 -0.50
N THR A 122 6.12 -10.31 -0.85
CA THR A 122 5.06 -11.08 -1.52
C THR A 122 3.86 -11.30 -0.61
N VAL A 123 4.07 -11.60 0.68
CA VAL A 123 2.96 -11.74 1.65
C VAL A 123 2.19 -10.42 1.76
N TYR A 124 2.90 -9.30 1.88
CA TYR A 124 2.25 -7.99 1.89
C TYR A 124 1.50 -7.71 0.58
N PHE A 125 2.12 -7.93 -0.57
CA PHE A 125 1.46 -7.79 -1.88
C PHE A 125 0.14 -8.57 -1.94
N VAL A 126 0.15 -9.85 -1.57
CA VAL A 126 -1.05 -10.70 -1.56
C VAL A 126 -2.11 -10.14 -0.61
N MET A 127 -1.71 -9.71 0.59
CA MET A 127 -2.63 -9.10 1.55
C MET A 127 -3.31 -7.85 0.95
N PHE A 128 -2.56 -6.93 0.34
CA PHE A 128 -3.15 -5.74 -0.28
C PHE A 128 -4.02 -6.07 -1.49
N ALA A 129 -3.67 -7.10 -2.28
CA ALA A 129 -4.49 -7.57 -3.38
C ALA A 129 -5.85 -8.11 -2.88
N VAL A 130 -5.83 -8.88 -1.79
CA VAL A 130 -7.06 -9.37 -1.14
C VAL A 130 -7.90 -8.21 -0.62
N LEU A 131 -7.29 -7.22 0.05
CA LEU A 131 -8.02 -6.02 0.51
C LEU A 131 -8.66 -5.25 -0.65
N LEU A 132 -7.95 -5.10 -1.78
CA LEU A 132 -8.49 -4.46 -2.96
C LEU A 132 -9.68 -5.25 -3.54
N GLY A 133 -9.55 -6.58 -3.60
CA GLY A 133 -10.62 -7.48 -4.02
C GLY A 133 -11.85 -7.37 -3.13
N LEU A 134 -11.67 -7.32 -1.80
CA LEU A 134 -12.77 -7.13 -0.85
C LEU A 134 -13.47 -5.78 -1.05
N ILE A 135 -12.71 -4.69 -1.24
CA ILE A 135 -13.28 -3.37 -1.53
C ILE A 135 -14.11 -3.41 -2.82
N PHE A 136 -13.59 -4.04 -3.87
CA PHE A 136 -14.28 -4.18 -5.15
C PHE A 136 -15.58 -4.99 -5.02
N VAL A 137 -15.51 -6.19 -4.41
CA VAL A 137 -16.67 -7.09 -4.26
C VAL A 137 -17.77 -6.43 -3.44
N VAL A 138 -17.44 -5.82 -2.29
CA VAL A 138 -18.43 -5.15 -1.45
C VAL A 138 -19.06 -3.97 -2.20
N SER A 139 -18.26 -3.17 -2.91
CA SER A 139 -18.77 -2.03 -3.69
C SER A 139 -19.72 -2.50 -4.80
N ALA A 140 -19.37 -3.58 -5.52
CA ALA A 140 -20.21 -4.15 -6.56
C ALA A 140 -21.54 -4.69 -6.00
N VAL A 141 -21.49 -5.41 -4.87
CA VAL A 141 -22.70 -5.93 -4.20
C VAL A 141 -23.60 -4.79 -3.74
N GLU A 142 -23.07 -3.75 -3.11
CA GLU A 142 -23.86 -2.59 -2.68
C GLU A 142 -24.49 -1.85 -3.87
N GLN A 143 -23.77 -1.73 -4.99
CA GLN A 143 -24.31 -1.13 -6.23
C GLN A 143 -25.49 -1.95 -6.79
N VAL A 144 -25.37 -3.28 -6.81
CA VAL A 144 -26.46 -4.18 -7.26
C VAL A 144 -27.67 -4.08 -6.33
N LEU A 145 -27.47 -4.10 -5.00
CA LEU A 145 -28.56 -3.97 -4.03
C LEU A 145 -29.27 -2.62 -4.15
N ALA A 146 -28.52 -1.53 -4.35
CA ALA A 146 -29.09 -0.19 -4.55
C ALA A 146 -29.89 -0.07 -5.85
N SER A 147 -29.52 -0.80 -6.91
CA SER A 147 -30.26 -0.80 -8.18
C SER A 147 -31.60 -1.56 -8.13
N ARG A 148 -31.83 -2.35 -7.08
CA ARG A 148 -33.04 -3.17 -6.89
C ARG A 148 -34.04 -2.59 -5.90
N ALA A 149 -33.65 -1.54 -5.16
CA ALA A 149 -34.49 -0.84 -4.18
C ALA A 149 -35.22 0.32 -4.85
#